data_AF-A0AAD8H879-F1
#
_entry.id   AF-A0AAD8H879-F1
#
_cell.length_a   1.000
_cell.length_b   1.000
_cell.length_c   1.000
_cell.angle_alpha   90.00
_cell.angle_beta   90.00
_cell.angle_gamma   90.00
#
_symmetry.space_group_name_H-M   'P 1'
#
loop_
_entity.id
_entity.type
_entity.pdbx_description
1 polymer ?
#
loop_
_entity_poly.entity_id
_entity_poly.type
_entity_poly.pdbx_seq_one_letter_code
_entity_poly.pdbx_strand_id
1 'polypeptide(L)'
;MAVAVRGGRGGGSALSVGLRNFFSYRIFVSAMFTLLFLATLSVLFSSNPPPLSSHSSGIQSTGNAYMHRTFLALKSDPLKTRLDLIHRQANDHMALVNAYAAYARKLKLDISRQLKLFDDLAQNISDVALKPKYRTALIESDAPVDEELLRQFEKEVKDKVKIARLMVGEAKESYDNQSKIQKLKDTIFAVNELLIKAKKNGAFASLIAAKSTPKSLHCLAMRLMGEMIENPEKYRDAEPKPEFEDPSLYHYALFSDNVIAVSVVVNSTVMNAAEKNKHVFHVVTDKMNVAAMKVWFKKQPVEGAHVEVKAVEEYTFLNSSYVPVLKQLESAKLQKFYFENRAENATKDKDLTPLWRIDMDGKVNAAVETCFGSFHRYAQYLNFSHPLIRDKINPKACAWAFGMNMFDLDAWRREKLTEEYHYWQKLNQDRTLWKSGTLPPGLITFYSSTKSLDKSWHVLGLGYNPSISMDEINGAAVIHFNGNMKPWLDIAMNQYKHLWSKYVDGDMVFVQMCNFGL
;
A
#
# COMPACT_ATOMS: atom_id res chain seq x y z
N MET A 1 23.80 2.23 30.56
CA MET A 1 24.06 2.26 32.01
C MET A 1 23.18 1.21 32.67
N ALA A 2 23.78 0.13 33.17
CA ALA A 2 23.09 -0.93 33.88
C ALA A 2 23.32 -0.74 35.39
N VAL A 3 22.25 -0.76 36.19
CA VAL A 3 22.33 -0.72 37.64
C VAL A 3 21.77 -2.03 38.18
N ALA A 4 22.58 -2.71 38.98
CA ALA A 4 22.21 -3.86 39.78
C ALA A 4 21.70 -3.42 41.15
N VAL A 5 20.74 -4.16 41.73
CA VAL A 5 20.47 -4.15 43.18
C VAL A 5 20.33 -5.60 43.67
N ARG A 6 20.96 -5.86 44.82
CA ARG A 6 21.17 -7.17 45.46
C ARG A 6 20.47 -7.19 46.83
N GLY A 7 19.73 -8.26 47.10
CA GLY A 7 19.63 -8.94 48.40
C GLY A 7 18.58 -8.50 49.43
N GLY A 8 17.83 -9.47 49.98
CA GLY A 8 17.11 -9.30 51.25
C GLY A 8 15.99 -10.31 51.55
N ARG A 9 16.29 -11.32 52.38
CA ARG A 9 15.49 -12.47 52.85
C ARG A 9 14.20 -12.15 53.65
N GLY A 10 13.28 -13.13 53.61
CA GLY A 10 12.22 -13.46 54.58
C GLY A 10 10.88 -13.68 53.85
N GLY A 11 10.16 -14.81 53.85
CA GLY A 11 10.08 -16.02 54.68
C GLY A 11 8.59 -16.39 54.72
N GLY A 12 8.17 -17.59 54.28
CA GLY A 12 6.81 -18.10 54.51
C GLY A 12 6.00 -18.56 53.28
N SER A 13 6.19 -19.82 52.89
CA SER A 13 5.23 -20.79 52.30
C SER A 13 3.91 -20.33 51.66
N ALA A 14 3.80 -20.44 50.32
CA ALA A 14 2.55 -20.79 49.59
C ALA A 14 2.79 -21.00 48.07
N LEU A 15 3.59 -21.99 47.65
CA LEU A 15 3.74 -22.32 46.21
C LEU A 15 3.87 -23.83 46.00
N SER A 16 2.75 -24.53 45.83
CA SER A 16 2.77 -25.89 45.23
C SER A 16 1.57 -26.27 44.36
N VAL A 17 0.58 -25.38 44.14
CA VAL A 17 -0.64 -25.75 43.38
C VAL A 17 -0.68 -25.20 41.93
N GLY A 18 0.16 -24.22 41.57
CA GLY A 18 0.08 -23.53 40.26
C GLY A 18 0.80 -24.18 39.07
N LEU A 19 1.76 -25.08 39.30
CA LEU A 19 2.67 -25.56 38.24
C LEU A 19 2.16 -26.78 37.44
N ARG A 20 1.21 -27.57 37.98
CA ARG A 20 0.67 -28.74 37.26
C ARG A 20 -0.34 -28.37 36.16
N ASN A 21 -1.08 -27.28 36.30
CA ASN A 21 -2.10 -26.88 35.31
C ASN A 21 -1.53 -26.18 34.06
N PHE A 22 -0.37 -25.52 34.16
CA PHE A 22 0.25 -24.85 33.02
C PHE A 22 0.91 -25.80 32.01
N PHE A 23 1.49 -26.91 32.49
CA PHE A 23 2.10 -27.92 31.61
C PHE A 23 1.04 -28.78 30.89
N SER A 24 -0.08 -29.09 31.55
CA SER A 24 -1.19 -29.85 30.95
C SER A 24 -1.85 -29.11 29.78
N TYR A 25 -2.05 -27.79 29.91
CA TYR A 25 -2.69 -26.98 28.84
C TYR A 25 -1.83 -26.86 27.58
N ARG A 26 -0.50 -26.73 27.71
CA ARG A 26 0.41 -26.66 26.56
C ARG A 26 0.52 -27.97 25.79
N ILE A 27 0.50 -29.10 26.49
CA ILE A 27 0.50 -30.43 25.88
C ILE A 27 -0.84 -30.68 25.16
N PHE A 28 -1.96 -30.28 25.77
CA PHE A 28 -3.29 -30.44 25.18
C PHE A 28 -3.45 -29.61 23.89
N VAL A 29 -3.02 -28.35 23.90
CA VAL A 29 -3.08 -27.47 22.71
C VAL A 29 -2.17 -27.99 21.61
N SER A 30 -0.95 -28.45 21.94
CA SER A 30 -0.03 -29.05 20.97
C SER A 30 -0.64 -30.31 20.33
N ALA A 31 -1.19 -31.23 21.14
CA ALA A 31 -1.83 -32.45 20.64
C ALA A 31 -3.03 -32.16 19.73
N MET A 32 -3.83 -31.14 20.05
CA MET A 32 -4.98 -30.74 19.24
C MET A 32 -4.56 -30.18 17.87
N PHE A 33 -3.50 -29.37 17.82
CA PHE A 33 -2.95 -28.86 16.57
C PHE A 33 -2.33 -29.97 15.71
N THR A 34 -1.65 -30.94 16.31
CA THR A 34 -1.09 -32.09 15.58
C THR A 34 -2.20 -33.00 15.02
N LEU A 35 -3.27 -33.23 15.77
CA LEU A 35 -4.44 -33.98 15.30
C LEU A 35 -5.18 -33.26 14.16
N LEU A 36 -5.35 -31.94 14.25
CA LEU A 36 -5.90 -31.13 13.17
C LEU A 36 -5.02 -31.19 11.92
N PHE A 37 -3.70 -31.10 12.09
CA PHE A 37 -2.75 -31.18 10.98
C PHE A 37 -2.83 -32.56 10.29
N LEU A 38 -2.84 -33.65 11.06
CA LEU A 38 -2.98 -35.01 10.52
C LEU A 38 -4.34 -35.25 9.85
N ALA A 39 -5.43 -34.69 10.39
CA ALA A 39 -6.75 -34.76 9.78
C ALA A 39 -6.84 -33.97 8.46
N THR A 40 -6.16 -32.82 8.36
CA THR A 40 -6.07 -32.08 7.10
C THR A 40 -5.20 -32.80 6.07
N LEU A 41 -4.15 -33.48 6.52
CA LEU A 41 -3.25 -34.25 5.66
C LEU A 41 -3.96 -35.52 5.12
N SER A 42 -4.77 -36.20 5.93
CA SER A 42 -5.51 -37.40 5.49
C SER A 42 -6.61 -37.09 4.47
N VAL A 43 -7.22 -35.91 4.53
CA VAL A 43 -8.19 -35.44 3.52
C VAL A 43 -7.50 -35.06 2.21
N LEU A 44 -6.26 -34.55 2.27
CA LEU A 44 -5.45 -34.26 1.09
C LEU A 44 -4.94 -35.53 0.40
N PHE A 45 -4.76 -36.64 1.12
CA PHE A 45 -4.28 -37.91 0.56
C PHE A 45 -5.38 -38.95 0.28
N SER A 46 -6.63 -38.78 0.73
CA SER A 46 -7.73 -39.73 0.49
C SER A 46 -8.71 -39.36 -0.63
N SER A 47 -8.52 -38.21 -1.28
CA SER A 47 -9.35 -37.78 -2.41
C SER A 47 -8.93 -38.49 -3.71
N ASN A 48 -9.33 -39.75 -3.86
CA ASN A 48 -9.28 -40.46 -5.14
C ASN A 48 -10.34 -39.91 -6.12
N PRO A 49 -9.98 -39.55 -7.37
CA PRO A 49 -10.96 -39.26 -8.41
C PRO A 49 -11.54 -40.57 -9.00
N PRO A 50 -12.75 -40.54 -9.58
CA PRO A 50 -13.37 -41.73 -10.19
C PRO A 50 -12.62 -42.16 -11.47
N PRO A 51 -12.68 -43.44 -11.87
CA PRO A 51 -11.87 -43.94 -12.98
C PRO A 51 -12.50 -43.57 -14.33
N LEU A 52 -11.72 -42.95 -15.21
CA LEU A 52 -12.01 -42.90 -16.64
C LEU A 52 -10.99 -43.76 -17.40
N SER A 53 -11.52 -44.47 -18.40
CA SER A 53 -10.92 -45.49 -19.26
C SER A 53 -9.58 -45.11 -19.91
N SER A 54 -8.76 -46.14 -20.04
CA SER A 54 -7.44 -46.23 -20.67
C SER A 54 -7.38 -45.77 -22.14
N HIS A 55 -6.37 -44.96 -22.47
CA HIS A 55 -5.48 -45.22 -23.60
C HIS A 55 -4.07 -44.68 -23.32
N SER A 56 -3.09 -45.53 -23.66
CA SER A 56 -1.63 -45.36 -23.65
C SER A 56 -1.15 -44.03 -24.26
N SER A 57 -0.01 -43.43 -23.94
CA SER A 57 1.34 -44.02 -23.80
C SER A 57 2.36 -42.97 -23.30
N GLY A 58 3.32 -43.40 -22.48
CA GLY A 58 4.75 -43.10 -22.71
C GLY A 58 5.44 -41.91 -22.00
N ILE A 59 6.15 -42.27 -20.91
CA ILE A 59 7.50 -41.80 -20.50
C ILE A 59 7.63 -40.55 -19.60
N GLN A 60 8.38 -40.80 -18.51
CA GLN A 60 8.72 -39.98 -17.35
C GLN A 60 9.82 -38.94 -17.63
N SER A 61 9.79 -37.82 -16.91
CA SER A 61 10.98 -37.28 -16.22
C SER A 61 10.58 -36.25 -15.17
N THR A 62 11.00 -36.51 -13.94
CA THR A 62 10.85 -35.70 -12.74
C THR A 62 11.66 -34.39 -12.85
N GLY A 63 10.99 -33.23 -12.78
CA GLY A 63 11.68 -31.95 -12.67
C GLY A 63 10.91 -30.65 -12.97
N ASN A 64 9.62 -30.69 -13.34
CA ASN A 64 8.96 -29.50 -13.92
C ASN A 64 7.53 -29.20 -13.40
N ALA A 65 7.25 -29.43 -12.11
CA ALA A 65 5.92 -29.17 -11.57
C ALA A 65 5.54 -27.66 -11.46
N TYR A 66 6.52 -26.75 -11.45
CA TYR A 66 6.26 -25.30 -11.32
C TYR A 66 6.19 -24.57 -12.67
N MET A 67 6.97 -24.98 -13.69
CA MET A 67 6.97 -24.38 -15.03
C MET A 67 5.73 -24.76 -15.87
N HIS A 68 5.14 -25.94 -15.63
CA HIS A 68 4.00 -26.41 -16.44
C HIS A 68 2.66 -25.74 -16.08
N ARG A 69 2.54 -25.15 -14.88
CA ARG A 69 1.34 -24.38 -14.50
C ARG A 69 1.24 -23.04 -15.22
N THR A 70 2.37 -22.43 -15.59
CA THR A 70 2.40 -21.11 -16.25
C THR A 70 2.09 -21.22 -17.74
N PHE A 71 2.51 -22.31 -18.40
CA PHE A 71 2.28 -22.48 -19.85
C PHE A 71 0.87 -22.93 -20.23
N LEU A 72 0.15 -23.61 -19.33
CA LEU A 72 -1.27 -23.96 -19.55
C LEU A 72 -2.21 -22.75 -19.42
N ALA A 73 -1.81 -21.72 -18.65
CA ALA A 73 -2.55 -20.47 -18.55
C ALA A 73 -2.43 -19.59 -19.82
N LEU A 74 -1.36 -19.77 -20.61
CA LEU A 74 -1.16 -19.04 -21.87
C LEU A 74 -1.97 -19.61 -23.05
N LYS A 75 -2.49 -20.84 -22.92
CA LYS A 75 -3.31 -21.52 -23.94
C LYS A 75 -4.78 -21.68 -23.54
N SER A 76 -5.16 -21.28 -22.32
CA SER A 76 -6.55 -21.36 -21.88
C SER A 76 -7.36 -20.23 -22.52
N ASP A 77 -8.35 -20.59 -23.32
CA ASP A 77 -9.33 -19.68 -23.91
C ASP A 77 -9.86 -18.71 -22.82
N PRO A 78 -9.72 -17.38 -23.00
CA PRO A 78 -10.18 -16.38 -22.03
C PRO A 78 -11.68 -16.47 -21.74
N LEU A 79 -12.48 -17.01 -22.66
CA LEU A 79 -13.90 -17.27 -22.42
C LEU A 79 -14.12 -18.48 -21.50
N LYS A 80 -13.28 -19.50 -21.62
CA LYS A 80 -13.32 -20.70 -20.77
C LYS A 80 -12.88 -20.38 -19.34
N THR A 81 -11.83 -19.59 -19.16
CA THR A 81 -11.41 -19.14 -17.82
C THR A 81 -12.45 -18.26 -17.14
N ARG A 82 -13.12 -17.37 -17.91
CA ARG A 82 -14.26 -16.60 -17.40
C ARG A 82 -15.45 -17.50 -17.03
N LEU A 83 -15.75 -18.51 -17.84
CA LEU A 83 -16.81 -19.49 -17.57
C LEU A 83 -16.53 -20.33 -16.32
N ASP A 84 -15.28 -20.74 -16.14
CA ASP A 84 -14.82 -21.48 -14.96
C ASP A 84 -14.91 -20.63 -13.69
N LEU A 85 -14.55 -19.34 -13.78
CA LEU A 85 -14.69 -18.38 -12.69
C LEU A 85 -16.17 -18.20 -12.29
N ILE A 86 -17.06 -18.07 -13.27
CA ILE A 86 -18.52 -17.95 -13.05
C ILE A 86 -19.06 -19.22 -12.40
N HIS A 87 -18.68 -20.42 -12.88
CA HIS A 87 -19.07 -21.68 -12.27
C HIS A 87 -18.58 -21.81 -10.83
N ARG A 88 -17.33 -21.41 -10.57
CA ARG A 88 -16.77 -21.41 -9.23
C ARG A 88 -17.53 -20.47 -8.31
N GLN A 89 -17.80 -19.25 -8.76
CA GLN A 89 -18.60 -18.28 -8.02
C GLN A 89 -20.01 -18.80 -7.73
N ALA A 90 -20.67 -19.45 -8.70
CA ALA A 90 -21.98 -20.05 -8.50
C ALA A 90 -21.94 -21.19 -7.46
N ASN A 91 -20.92 -22.06 -7.52
CA ASN A 91 -20.73 -23.13 -6.55
C ASN A 91 -20.43 -22.60 -5.13
N ASP A 92 -19.62 -21.55 -5.02
CA ASP A 92 -19.32 -20.90 -3.75
C ASP A 92 -20.59 -20.29 -3.13
N HIS A 93 -21.41 -19.61 -3.94
CA HIS A 93 -22.71 -19.10 -3.48
C HIS A 93 -23.70 -20.22 -3.11
N MET A 94 -23.72 -21.33 -3.86
CA MET A 94 -24.56 -22.50 -3.54
C MET A 94 -24.14 -23.12 -2.20
N ALA A 95 -22.83 -23.26 -1.96
CA ALA A 95 -22.31 -23.74 -0.68
C ALA A 95 -22.69 -22.80 0.48
N LEU A 96 -22.58 -21.48 0.27
CA LEU A 96 -23.01 -20.47 1.23
C LEU A 96 -24.50 -20.61 1.57
N VAL A 97 -25.37 -20.70 0.56
CA VAL A 97 -26.82 -20.87 0.74
C VAL A 97 -27.12 -22.15 1.52
N ASN A 98 -26.46 -23.26 1.20
CA ASN A 98 -26.62 -24.52 1.91
C ASN A 98 -26.17 -24.44 3.38
N ALA A 99 -25.08 -23.73 3.66
CA ALA A 99 -24.60 -23.50 5.03
C ALA A 99 -25.62 -22.67 5.84
N TYR A 100 -26.15 -21.59 5.26
CA TYR A 100 -27.21 -20.80 5.90
C TYR A 100 -28.50 -21.60 6.09
N ALA A 101 -28.87 -22.45 5.13
CA ALA A 101 -30.02 -23.34 5.25
C ALA A 101 -29.83 -24.34 6.41
N ALA A 102 -28.64 -24.92 6.55
CA ALA A 102 -28.31 -25.80 7.67
C ALA A 102 -28.37 -25.06 9.02
N TYR A 103 -27.84 -23.83 9.08
CA TYR A 103 -27.90 -22.99 10.27
C TYR A 103 -29.35 -22.65 10.65
N ALA A 104 -30.19 -22.29 9.68
CA ALA A 104 -31.60 -22.01 9.88
C ALA A 104 -32.38 -23.24 10.38
N ARG A 105 -32.09 -24.44 9.85
CA ARG A 105 -32.68 -25.70 10.36
C ARG A 105 -32.29 -25.96 11.81
N LYS A 106 -31.02 -25.78 12.16
CA LYS A 106 -30.54 -25.91 13.54
C LYS A 106 -31.25 -24.95 14.48
N LEU A 107 -31.32 -23.67 14.10
CA LEU A 107 -31.99 -22.64 14.89
C LEU A 107 -33.49 -22.95 15.10
N LYS A 108 -34.19 -23.45 14.07
CA LYS A 108 -35.58 -23.89 14.20
C LYS A 108 -35.74 -25.01 15.23
N LEU A 109 -34.86 -26.01 15.20
CA LEU A 109 -34.90 -27.13 16.15
C LEU A 109 -34.63 -26.65 17.58
N ASP A 110 -33.64 -25.78 17.77
CA ASP A 110 -33.29 -25.22 19.08
C ASP A 110 -34.45 -24.39 19.66
N ILE A 111 -35.09 -23.54 18.85
CA ILE A 111 -36.28 -22.76 19.26
C ILE A 111 -37.44 -23.68 19.61
N SER A 112 -37.70 -24.71 18.79
CA SER A 112 -38.79 -25.66 19.04
C SER A 112 -38.58 -26.45 20.34
N ARG A 113 -37.33 -26.83 20.63
CA ARG A 113 -36.95 -27.47 21.90
C ARG A 113 -37.18 -26.52 23.08
N GLN A 114 -36.75 -25.26 22.97
CA GLN A 114 -36.95 -24.25 24.02
C GLN A 114 -38.43 -24.00 24.31
N LEU A 115 -39.26 -23.91 23.27
CA LEU A 115 -40.72 -23.73 23.41
C LEU A 115 -41.33 -24.87 24.24
N LYS A 116 -41.02 -26.12 23.89
CA LYS A 116 -41.51 -27.29 24.63
C LYS A 116 -41.08 -27.27 26.10
N LEU A 117 -39.84 -26.88 26.40
CA LEU A 117 -39.35 -26.78 27.77
C LEU A 117 -40.11 -25.71 28.59
N PHE A 118 -40.48 -24.59 27.97
CA PHE A 118 -41.29 -23.57 28.63
C PHE A 118 -42.75 -24.01 28.84
N ASP A 119 -43.34 -24.71 27.88
CA ASP A 119 -44.68 -25.28 28.02
C ASP A 119 -44.73 -26.32 29.15
N ASP A 120 -43.76 -27.25 29.17
CA ASP A 120 -43.63 -28.27 30.22
C ASP A 120 -43.46 -27.62 31.60
N LEU A 121 -42.68 -26.54 31.69
CA LEU A 121 -42.47 -25.80 32.93
C LEU A 121 -43.75 -25.10 33.42
N ALA A 122 -44.50 -24.47 32.51
CA ALA A 122 -45.77 -23.82 32.83
C ALA A 122 -46.82 -24.84 33.32
N GLN A 123 -46.88 -26.00 32.67
CA GLN A 123 -47.73 -27.12 33.10
C GLN A 123 -47.30 -27.63 34.48
N ASN A 124 -46.02 -27.89 34.70
CA ASN A 124 -45.50 -28.35 35.99
C ASN A 124 -45.81 -27.41 37.17
N ILE A 125 -45.78 -26.10 36.96
CA ILE A 125 -46.14 -25.11 37.99
C ILE A 125 -47.66 -25.13 38.22
N SER A 126 -48.45 -25.21 37.15
CA SER A 126 -49.92 -25.28 37.22
C SER A 126 -50.39 -26.56 37.92
N ASP A 127 -49.74 -27.69 37.65
CA ASP A 127 -50.05 -28.99 38.25
C ASP A 127 -49.84 -28.98 39.77
N VAL A 128 -48.79 -28.32 40.26
CA VAL A 128 -48.57 -28.17 41.71
C VAL A 128 -49.71 -27.38 42.35
N ALA A 129 -50.23 -26.35 41.69
CA ALA A 129 -51.37 -25.59 42.18
C ALA A 129 -52.70 -26.35 42.10
N LEU A 130 -52.85 -27.26 41.12
CA LEU A 130 -54.07 -28.03 40.87
C LEU A 130 -54.12 -29.38 41.60
N LYS A 131 -53.05 -29.80 42.29
CA LYS A 131 -53.02 -31.04 43.08
C LYS A 131 -54.21 -31.09 44.05
N PRO A 132 -55.02 -32.16 44.04
CA PRO A 132 -56.22 -32.27 44.88
C PRO A 132 -55.95 -32.04 46.37
N LYS A 133 -54.81 -32.53 46.86
CA LYS A 133 -54.36 -32.36 48.25
C LYS A 133 -54.27 -30.89 48.66
N TYR A 134 -53.79 -30.01 47.79
CA TYR A 134 -53.66 -28.58 48.08
C TYR A 134 -54.94 -27.82 47.73
N ARG A 135 -55.59 -28.17 46.63
CA ARG A 135 -56.81 -27.51 46.18
C ARG A 135 -57.96 -27.68 47.18
N THR A 136 -58.23 -28.90 47.64
CA THR A 136 -59.34 -29.18 48.56
C THR A 136 -59.05 -28.68 49.98
N ALA A 137 -57.80 -28.73 50.44
CA ALA A 137 -57.43 -28.39 51.82
C ALA A 137 -57.04 -26.91 52.02
N LEU A 138 -56.53 -26.21 51.00
CA LEU A 138 -56.04 -24.84 51.11
C LEU A 138 -56.87 -23.81 50.32
N ILE A 139 -57.64 -24.24 49.30
CA ILE A 139 -58.33 -23.31 48.36
C ILE A 139 -59.86 -23.42 48.46
N GLU A 140 -60.41 -24.63 48.59
CA GLU A 140 -61.87 -24.87 48.55
C GLU A 140 -62.51 -25.05 49.94
N SER A 141 -61.73 -25.04 51.02
CA SER A 141 -62.19 -25.29 52.39
C SER A 141 -62.10 -24.02 53.26
N ASP A 142 -63.17 -23.69 54.00
CA ASP A 142 -63.21 -22.60 55.00
C ASP A 142 -62.62 -23.00 56.38
N ALA A 143 -62.09 -24.23 56.50
CA ALA A 143 -61.43 -24.70 57.71
C ALA A 143 -60.06 -24.01 57.94
N PRO A 144 -59.59 -23.88 59.20
CA PRO A 144 -58.28 -23.31 59.49
C PRO A 144 -57.16 -24.12 58.80
N VAL A 145 -56.27 -23.40 58.12
CA VAL A 145 -55.20 -23.95 57.29
C VAL A 145 -54.18 -24.73 58.14
N ASP A 146 -53.86 -25.95 57.71
CA ASP A 146 -52.77 -26.75 58.29
C ASP A 146 -51.40 -26.13 57.94
N GLU A 147 -50.66 -25.70 58.97
CA GLU A 147 -49.37 -25.04 58.83
C GLU A 147 -48.30 -25.94 58.20
N GLU A 148 -48.33 -27.25 58.45
CA GLU A 148 -47.38 -28.20 57.86
C GLU A 148 -47.66 -28.42 56.38
N LEU A 149 -48.95 -28.50 56.02
CA LEU A 149 -49.37 -28.63 54.62
C LEU A 149 -49.05 -27.37 53.80
N LEU A 150 -49.20 -26.19 54.39
CA LEU A 150 -48.83 -24.91 53.79
C LEU A 150 -47.31 -24.82 53.57
N ARG A 151 -46.49 -25.21 54.55
CA ARG A 151 -45.02 -25.26 54.40
C ARG A 151 -44.59 -26.22 53.29
N GLN A 152 -45.27 -27.37 53.16
CA GLN A 152 -45.01 -28.32 52.08
C GLN A 152 -45.34 -27.73 50.70
N PHE A 153 -46.51 -27.09 50.57
CA PHE A 153 -46.91 -26.41 49.33
C PHE A 153 -45.94 -25.29 48.95
N GLU A 154 -45.57 -24.43 49.91
CA GLU A 154 -44.60 -23.36 49.68
C GLU A 154 -43.25 -23.88 49.19
N LYS A 155 -42.76 -24.98 49.77
CA LYS A 155 -41.49 -25.59 49.37
C LYS A 155 -41.55 -26.09 47.93
N GLU A 156 -42.60 -26.83 47.57
CA GLU A 156 -42.76 -27.36 46.21
C GLU A 156 -42.87 -26.22 45.17
N VAL A 157 -43.63 -25.16 45.47
CA VAL A 157 -43.74 -23.99 44.60
C VAL A 157 -42.41 -23.26 44.49
N LYS A 158 -41.71 -23.01 45.61
CA LYS A 158 -40.40 -22.34 45.61
C LYS A 158 -39.36 -23.12 44.80
N ASP A 159 -39.33 -24.44 44.90
CA ASP A 159 -38.42 -25.30 44.12
C ASP A 159 -38.71 -25.22 42.62
N LYS A 160 -39.99 -25.27 42.21
CA LYS A 160 -40.39 -25.13 40.80
C LYS A 160 -40.09 -23.73 40.24
N VAL A 161 -40.36 -22.68 41.02
CA VAL A 161 -40.05 -21.29 40.64
C VAL A 161 -38.54 -21.06 40.53
N LYS A 162 -37.73 -21.70 41.37
CA LYS A 162 -36.27 -21.64 41.28
C LYS A 162 -35.76 -22.25 39.98
N ILE A 163 -36.27 -23.42 39.59
CA ILE A 163 -35.95 -24.07 38.32
C ILE A 163 -36.37 -23.18 37.14
N ALA A 164 -37.58 -22.61 37.20
CA ALA A 164 -38.07 -21.68 36.18
C ALA A 164 -37.13 -20.48 35.97
N ARG A 165 -36.69 -19.84 37.05
CA ARG A 165 -35.78 -18.69 37.00
C ARG A 165 -34.43 -19.05 36.38
N LEU A 166 -33.88 -20.23 36.66
CA LEU A 166 -32.62 -20.69 36.07
C LEU A 166 -32.76 -20.88 34.55
N MET A 167 -33.81 -21.57 34.10
CA MET A 167 -34.03 -21.84 32.67
C MET A 167 -34.34 -20.56 31.87
N VAL A 168 -35.13 -19.64 32.45
CA VAL A 168 -35.37 -18.31 31.86
C VAL A 168 -34.06 -17.49 31.82
N GLY A 169 -33.21 -17.61 32.84
CA GLY A 169 -31.90 -16.97 32.89
C GLY A 169 -30.97 -17.44 31.76
N GLU A 170 -30.90 -18.75 31.51
CA GLU A 170 -30.09 -19.34 30.41
C GLU A 170 -30.61 -18.93 29.03
N ALA A 171 -31.93 -18.86 28.86
CA ALA A 171 -32.53 -18.46 27.58
C ALA A 171 -32.51 -16.95 27.33
N LYS A 172 -32.26 -16.12 28.37
CA LYS A 172 -32.35 -14.66 28.32
C LYS A 172 -31.54 -14.04 27.17
N GLU A 173 -30.33 -14.55 26.93
CA GLU A 173 -29.45 -14.05 25.87
C GLU A 173 -30.03 -14.23 24.45
N SER A 174 -30.90 -15.23 24.28
CA SER A 174 -31.58 -15.48 22.99
C SER A 174 -32.71 -14.49 22.71
N TYR A 175 -33.26 -13.82 23.73
CA TYR A 175 -34.37 -12.88 23.62
C TYR A 175 -33.97 -11.43 23.93
N ASP A 176 -32.82 -11.21 24.57
CA ASP A 176 -32.32 -9.88 24.92
C ASP A 176 -31.67 -9.19 23.71
N ASN A 177 -32.48 -8.39 23.02
CA ASN A 177 -32.02 -7.58 21.90
C ASN A 177 -30.95 -6.57 22.30
N GLN A 178 -30.92 -6.06 23.54
CA GLN A 178 -29.90 -5.12 23.99
C GLN A 178 -28.53 -5.80 24.09
N SER A 179 -28.47 -7.02 24.63
CA SER A 179 -27.24 -7.81 24.67
C SER A 179 -26.72 -8.12 23.26
N LYS A 180 -27.61 -8.49 22.32
CA LYS A 180 -27.23 -8.72 20.91
C LYS A 180 -26.71 -7.46 20.23
N ILE A 181 -27.38 -6.32 20.44
CA ILE A 181 -26.93 -5.01 19.91
C ILE A 181 -25.55 -4.67 20.47
N GLN A 182 -25.33 -4.89 21.77
CA GLN A 182 -24.04 -4.62 22.39
C GLN A 182 -22.93 -5.51 21.81
N LYS A 183 -23.17 -6.82 21.65
CA LYS A 183 -22.21 -7.73 21.01
C LYS A 183 -21.88 -7.34 19.57
N LEU A 184 -22.90 -6.94 18.79
CA LEU A 184 -22.69 -6.47 17.42
C LEU A 184 -21.84 -5.19 17.42
N LYS A 185 -22.15 -4.24 18.31
CA LYS A 185 -21.39 -3.01 18.50
C LYS A 185 -19.93 -3.30 18.83
N ASP A 186 -19.68 -4.19 19.80
CA ASP A 186 -18.32 -4.60 20.20
C ASP A 186 -17.57 -5.26 19.05
N THR A 187 -18.26 -6.10 18.26
CA THR A 187 -17.69 -6.72 17.05
C THR A 187 -17.34 -5.68 15.99
N ILE A 188 -18.22 -4.70 15.74
CA ILE A 188 -17.96 -3.60 14.80
C ILE A 188 -16.72 -2.80 15.24
N PHE A 189 -16.62 -2.44 16.52
CA PHE A 189 -15.45 -1.74 17.05
C PHE A 189 -14.18 -2.57 16.92
N ALA A 190 -14.22 -3.86 17.28
CA ALA A 190 -13.07 -4.76 17.17
C ALA A 190 -12.60 -4.93 15.72
N VAL A 191 -13.53 -5.14 14.78
CA VAL A 191 -13.22 -5.26 13.34
C VAL A 191 -12.69 -3.94 12.80
N ASN A 192 -13.24 -2.80 13.21
CA ASN A 192 -12.77 -1.48 12.80
C ASN A 192 -11.34 -1.20 13.29
N GLU A 193 -11.00 -1.57 14.53
CA GLU A 193 -9.63 -1.47 15.05
C GLU A 193 -8.65 -2.36 14.27
N LEU A 194 -9.04 -3.59 13.94
CA LEU A 194 -8.25 -4.48 13.08
C LEU A 194 -8.05 -3.87 11.68
N LEU A 195 -9.08 -3.26 11.10
CA LEU A 195 -8.99 -2.58 9.82
C LEU A 195 -8.02 -1.38 9.88
N ILE A 196 -8.09 -0.56 10.94
CA ILE A 196 -7.17 0.57 11.13
C ILE A 196 -5.73 0.07 11.26
N LYS A 197 -5.51 -0.99 12.05
CA LYS A 197 -4.18 -1.60 12.21
C LYS A 197 -3.66 -2.16 10.89
N ALA A 198 -4.49 -2.87 10.13
CA ALA A 198 -4.14 -3.40 8.81
C ALA A 198 -3.81 -2.28 7.82
N LYS A 199 -4.59 -1.18 7.80
CA LYS A 199 -4.31 0.00 6.97
C LYS A 199 -2.98 0.65 7.33
N LYS A 200 -2.68 0.84 8.62
CA LYS A 200 -1.40 1.39 9.09
C LYS A 200 -0.22 0.51 8.67
N ASN A 201 -0.33 -0.80 8.88
CA ASN A 201 0.71 -1.76 8.49
C ASN A 201 0.90 -1.80 6.96
N GLY A 202 -0.18 -1.77 6.19
CA GLY A 202 -0.14 -1.71 4.73
C GLY A 202 0.54 -0.44 4.21
N ALA A 203 0.22 0.72 4.79
CA ALA A 203 0.88 1.98 4.44
C ALA A 203 2.38 1.96 4.77
N PHE A 204 2.76 1.40 5.92
CA PHE A 204 4.16 1.27 6.31
C PHE A 204 4.94 0.30 5.40
N ALA A 205 4.38 -0.87 5.08
CA ALA A 205 4.98 -1.83 4.17
C ALA A 205 5.13 -1.27 2.75
N SER A 206 4.10 -0.56 2.26
CA SER A 206 4.16 0.13 0.97
C SER A 206 5.27 1.18 0.91
N LEU A 207 5.45 1.95 1.99
CA LEU A 207 6.53 2.94 2.09
C LEU A 207 7.92 2.28 2.07
N ILE A 208 8.08 1.14 2.78
CA ILE A 208 9.34 0.39 2.75
C ILE A 208 9.62 -0.11 1.33
N ALA A 209 8.66 -0.74 0.68
CA ALA A 209 8.81 -1.28 -0.68
C ALA A 209 9.15 -0.18 -1.70
N ALA A 210 8.54 1.00 -1.57
CA ALA A 210 8.80 2.14 -2.46
C ALA A 210 10.18 2.78 -2.25
N LYS A 211 10.71 2.75 -1.02
CA LYS A 211 12.00 3.35 -0.67
C LYS A 211 13.18 2.37 -0.74
N SER A 212 12.92 1.08 -0.66
CA SER A 212 13.96 0.07 -0.79
C SER A 212 14.44 -0.02 -2.24
N THR A 213 15.75 -0.04 -2.44
CA THR A 213 16.32 -0.36 -3.76
C THR A 213 16.13 -1.86 -4.05
N PRO A 214 15.41 -2.22 -5.14
CA PRO A 214 15.29 -3.61 -5.56
C PRO A 214 16.65 -4.28 -5.75
N LYS A 215 16.73 -5.58 -5.48
CA LYS A 215 17.98 -6.35 -5.65
C LYS A 215 18.54 -6.25 -7.08
N SER A 216 17.68 -6.21 -8.08
CA SER A 216 18.05 -6.07 -9.48
C SER A 216 18.71 -4.71 -9.78
N LEU A 217 18.12 -3.60 -9.31
CA LEU A 217 18.71 -2.25 -9.42
C LEU A 217 20.03 -2.14 -8.66
N HIS A 218 20.10 -2.70 -7.44
CA HIS A 218 21.34 -2.70 -6.67
C HIS A 218 22.44 -3.51 -7.35
N CYS A 219 22.12 -4.71 -7.85
CA CYS A 219 23.05 -5.52 -8.63
C CYS A 219 23.58 -4.75 -9.84
N LEU A 220 22.70 -4.06 -10.58
CA LEU A 220 23.08 -3.29 -11.76
C LEU A 220 24.07 -2.19 -11.41
N ALA A 221 23.75 -1.35 -10.42
CA ALA A 221 24.62 -0.26 -10.00
C ALA A 221 26.00 -0.78 -9.57
N MET A 222 26.04 -1.86 -8.78
CA MET A 222 27.29 -2.48 -8.33
C MET A 222 28.13 -3.03 -9.49
N ARG A 223 27.51 -3.68 -10.48
CA ARG A 223 28.23 -4.22 -11.64
C ARG A 223 28.77 -3.14 -12.56
N LEU A 224 27.99 -2.09 -12.83
CA LEU A 224 28.44 -0.95 -13.62
C LEU A 224 29.59 -0.22 -12.91
N MET A 225 29.54 -0.10 -11.59
CA MET A 225 30.64 0.46 -10.82
C MET A 225 31.89 -0.43 -10.87
N GLY A 226 31.73 -1.75 -10.78
CA GLY A 226 32.83 -2.70 -10.98
C GLY A 226 33.50 -2.53 -12.35
N GLU A 227 32.71 -2.42 -13.42
CA GLU A 227 33.21 -2.16 -14.77
C GLU A 227 34.01 -0.85 -14.89
N MET A 228 33.59 0.21 -14.18
CA MET A 228 34.35 1.46 -14.14
C MET A 228 35.71 1.28 -13.46
N ILE A 229 35.75 0.53 -12.37
CA ILE A 229 36.97 0.28 -11.59
C ILE A 229 37.95 -0.59 -12.38
N GLU A 230 37.45 -1.59 -13.11
CA GLU A 230 38.26 -2.47 -13.95
C GLU A 230 38.84 -1.74 -15.17
N ASN A 231 38.13 -0.74 -15.72
CA ASN A 231 38.51 -0.06 -16.97
C ASN A 231 38.46 1.49 -16.83
N PRO A 232 39.23 2.11 -15.93
CA PRO A 232 39.10 3.53 -15.61
C PRO A 232 39.37 4.45 -16.81
N GLU A 233 40.37 4.13 -17.63
CA GLU A 233 40.75 4.95 -18.80
C GLU A 233 39.64 5.03 -19.86
N LYS A 234 38.83 3.97 -20.00
CA LYS A 234 37.71 3.94 -20.96
C LYS A 234 36.59 4.90 -20.55
N TYR A 235 36.41 5.09 -19.25
CA TYR A 235 35.30 5.87 -18.69
C TYR A 235 35.71 7.26 -18.20
N ARG A 236 36.98 7.66 -18.38
CA ARG A 236 37.46 9.02 -18.08
C ARG A 236 36.64 10.10 -18.77
N ASP A 237 36.36 11.19 -18.05
CA ASP A 237 35.58 12.30 -18.59
C ASP A 237 36.25 12.89 -19.84
N ALA A 238 35.46 13.03 -20.90
CA ALA A 238 35.88 13.71 -22.11
C ALA A 238 35.83 15.22 -21.89
N GLU A 239 36.51 15.98 -22.75
CA GLU A 239 36.39 17.43 -22.70
C GLU A 239 34.93 17.88 -22.92
N PRO A 240 34.49 18.95 -22.25
CA PRO A 240 33.16 19.51 -22.44
C PRO A 240 32.94 19.83 -23.92
N LYS A 241 31.88 19.28 -24.49
CA LYS A 241 31.51 19.54 -25.88
C LYS A 241 30.65 20.81 -25.97
N PRO A 242 30.80 21.62 -27.03
CA PRO A 242 30.07 22.89 -27.17
C PRO A 242 28.55 22.73 -27.19
N GLU A 243 28.04 21.57 -27.63
CA GLU A 243 26.61 21.26 -27.68
C GLU A 243 25.95 21.27 -26.29
N PHE A 244 26.72 21.13 -25.20
CA PHE A 244 26.17 21.19 -23.84
C PHE A 244 25.80 22.62 -23.39
N GLU A 245 26.34 23.64 -24.06
CA GLU A 245 26.11 25.06 -23.74
C GLU A 245 25.38 25.82 -24.86
N ASP A 246 25.08 25.17 -25.98
CA ASP A 246 24.43 25.79 -27.13
C ASP A 246 22.93 26.06 -26.89
N PRO A 247 22.50 27.32 -26.70
CA PRO A 247 21.11 27.65 -26.38
C PRO A 247 20.12 27.37 -27.52
N SER A 248 20.59 27.05 -28.73
CA SER A 248 19.73 26.68 -29.85
C SER A 248 19.21 25.23 -29.79
N LEU A 249 19.74 24.42 -28.86
CA LEU A 249 19.36 23.03 -28.66
C LEU A 249 18.31 22.87 -27.54
N TYR A 250 17.64 21.72 -27.52
CA TYR A 250 16.63 21.38 -26.52
C TYR A 250 17.29 20.74 -25.30
N HIS A 251 17.46 21.52 -24.24
CA HIS A 251 18.09 21.09 -23.00
C HIS A 251 17.10 20.50 -21.99
N TYR A 252 17.39 19.29 -21.51
CA TYR A 252 16.64 18.58 -20.49
C TYR A 252 17.51 18.42 -19.25
N ALA A 253 17.01 18.83 -18.07
CA ALA A 253 17.67 18.53 -16.80
C ALA A 253 16.98 17.35 -16.12
N LEU A 254 17.69 16.22 -15.97
CA LEU A 254 17.17 14.99 -15.40
C LEU A 254 17.82 14.71 -14.03
N PHE A 255 17.02 14.66 -12.97
CA PHE A 255 17.51 14.41 -11.61
C PHE A 255 17.04 13.04 -11.13
N SER A 256 17.95 12.06 -11.03
CA SER A 256 17.61 10.72 -10.55
C SER A 256 18.88 9.93 -10.21
N ASP A 257 18.75 9.00 -9.27
CA ASP A 257 19.79 8.02 -8.93
C ASP A 257 19.53 6.64 -9.55
N ASN A 258 18.43 6.49 -10.31
CA ASN A 258 18.05 5.24 -10.95
C ASN A 258 18.50 5.20 -12.42
N VAL A 259 19.57 4.44 -12.69
CA VAL A 259 20.17 4.30 -14.02
C VAL A 259 19.15 3.89 -15.09
N ILE A 260 18.32 2.88 -14.81
CA ILE A 260 17.35 2.41 -15.81
C ILE A 260 16.24 3.43 -16.04
N ALA A 261 15.75 4.09 -14.99
CA ALA A 261 14.72 5.10 -15.17
C ALA A 261 15.21 6.30 -16.00
N VAL A 262 16.43 6.77 -15.79
CA VAL A 262 17.03 7.82 -16.62
C VAL A 262 17.19 7.32 -18.06
N SER A 263 17.73 6.11 -18.26
CA SER A 263 17.85 5.48 -19.58
C SER A 263 16.51 5.44 -20.31
N VAL A 264 15.43 5.04 -19.64
CA VAL A 264 14.07 5.00 -20.22
C VAL A 264 13.58 6.40 -20.60
N VAL A 265 13.80 7.44 -19.76
CA VAL A 265 13.44 8.82 -20.12
C VAL A 265 14.18 9.26 -21.38
N VAL A 266 15.50 9.05 -21.42
CA VAL A 266 16.34 9.47 -22.56
C VAL A 266 15.94 8.70 -23.82
N ASN A 267 15.89 7.37 -23.76
CA ASN A 267 15.52 6.52 -24.90
C ASN A 267 14.12 6.84 -25.41
N SER A 268 13.13 6.95 -24.52
CA SER A 268 11.77 7.29 -24.93
C SER A 268 11.73 8.66 -25.61
N THR A 269 12.43 9.66 -25.08
CA THR A 269 12.45 11.01 -25.67
C THR A 269 13.08 10.99 -27.06
N VAL A 270 14.24 10.35 -27.21
CA VAL A 270 14.99 10.32 -28.47
C VAL A 270 14.31 9.44 -29.52
N MET A 271 13.71 8.32 -29.14
CA MET A 271 12.97 7.46 -30.06
C MET A 271 11.73 8.15 -30.66
N ASN A 272 11.13 9.07 -29.91
CA ASN A 272 9.93 9.79 -30.32
C ASN A 272 10.21 11.18 -30.94
N ALA A 273 11.46 11.65 -30.88
CA ALA A 273 11.87 12.95 -31.40
C ALA A 273 12.03 12.94 -32.94
N ALA A 274 11.57 14.00 -33.61
CA ALA A 274 11.79 14.18 -35.04
C ALA A 274 13.26 14.48 -35.37
N GLU A 275 13.91 15.37 -34.60
CA GLU A 275 15.29 15.82 -34.81
C GLU A 275 16.18 15.44 -33.64
N LYS A 276 16.57 14.15 -33.56
CA LYS A 276 17.31 13.57 -32.42
C LYS A 276 18.52 14.41 -31.98
N ASN A 277 19.30 14.92 -32.95
CA ASN A 277 20.55 15.64 -32.73
C ASN A 277 20.38 16.99 -32.01
N LYS A 278 19.15 17.50 -31.91
CA LYS A 278 18.86 18.72 -31.16
C LYS A 278 18.62 18.48 -29.67
N HIS A 279 18.58 17.23 -29.20
CA HIS A 279 18.26 16.92 -27.81
C HIS A 279 19.54 16.76 -26.97
N VAL A 280 19.60 17.52 -25.88
CA VAL A 280 20.72 17.55 -24.94
C VAL A 280 20.22 17.23 -23.54
N PHE A 281 20.71 16.15 -22.94
CA PHE A 281 20.32 15.68 -21.62
C PHE A 281 21.42 15.94 -20.60
N HIS A 282 21.12 16.76 -19.61
CA HIS A 282 21.92 17.03 -18.43
C HIS A 282 21.44 16.14 -17.29
N VAL A 283 22.09 14.98 -17.12
CA VAL A 283 21.77 14.01 -16.07
C VAL A 283 22.54 14.37 -14.80
N VAL A 284 21.80 14.68 -13.74
CA VAL A 284 22.33 15.00 -12.42
C VAL A 284 21.96 13.91 -11.43
N THR A 285 22.96 13.29 -10.82
CA THR A 285 22.81 12.18 -9.87
C THR A 285 23.64 12.40 -8.62
N ASP A 286 23.45 11.56 -7.60
CA ASP A 286 24.34 11.55 -6.44
C ASP A 286 25.72 10.94 -6.75
N LYS A 287 26.68 11.23 -5.86
CA LYS A 287 28.05 10.67 -5.91
C LYS A 287 28.11 9.15 -5.98
N MET A 288 27.13 8.43 -5.43
CA MET A 288 27.14 6.97 -5.38
C MET A 288 26.80 6.35 -6.73
N ASN A 289 25.96 7.01 -7.52
CA ASN A 289 25.44 6.49 -8.78
C ASN A 289 26.07 7.13 -10.03
N VAL A 290 26.82 8.23 -9.90
CA VAL A 290 27.48 8.92 -11.04
C VAL A 290 28.37 7.99 -11.86
N ALA A 291 29.14 7.14 -11.20
CA ALA A 291 30.02 6.15 -11.83
C ALA A 291 29.23 5.18 -12.72
N ALA A 292 28.20 4.56 -12.13
CA ALA A 292 27.35 3.60 -12.83
C ALA A 292 26.62 4.25 -14.03
N MET A 293 26.12 5.48 -13.83
CA MET A 293 25.43 6.25 -14.86
C MET A 293 26.36 6.63 -16.03
N LYS A 294 27.61 7.04 -15.75
CA LYS A 294 28.63 7.33 -16.78
C LYS A 294 28.98 6.07 -17.59
N VAL A 295 29.16 4.92 -16.94
CA VAL A 295 29.41 3.65 -17.63
C VAL A 295 28.25 3.26 -18.52
N TRP A 296 27.01 3.39 -18.03
CA TRP A 296 25.81 3.07 -18.80
C TRP A 296 25.75 3.84 -20.11
N PHE A 297 25.77 5.18 -20.06
CA PHE A 297 25.66 6.01 -21.26
C PHE A 297 26.89 5.96 -22.19
N LYS A 298 28.06 5.54 -21.69
CA LYS A 298 29.23 5.28 -22.53
C LYS A 298 29.19 3.94 -23.24
N LYS A 299 28.65 2.89 -22.61
CA LYS A 299 28.47 1.58 -23.24
C LYS A 299 27.29 1.57 -24.21
N GLN A 300 26.25 2.33 -23.89
CA GLN A 300 25.06 2.48 -24.70
C GLN A 300 24.92 3.96 -25.11
N PRO A 301 25.74 4.42 -26.08
CA PRO A 301 25.60 5.77 -26.59
C PRO A 301 24.23 5.90 -27.26
N VAL A 302 23.54 6.99 -26.93
CA VAL A 302 22.22 7.28 -27.49
C VAL A 302 22.42 7.86 -28.88
N GLU A 303 21.97 7.13 -29.90
CA GLU A 303 22.22 7.52 -31.30
C GLU A 303 21.59 8.87 -31.62
N GLY A 304 22.46 9.81 -31.98
CA GLY A 304 22.06 11.13 -32.41
C GLY A 304 21.52 12.00 -31.30
N ALA A 305 21.85 11.81 -30.03
CA ALA A 305 21.55 12.78 -28.96
C ALA A 305 22.76 12.99 -28.04
N HIS A 306 22.77 14.09 -27.30
CA HIS A 306 23.87 14.45 -26.41
C HIS A 306 23.48 14.18 -24.96
N VAL A 307 24.30 13.42 -24.22
CA VAL A 307 24.05 13.12 -22.80
C VAL A 307 25.29 13.47 -22.00
N GLU A 308 25.14 14.33 -21.01
CA GLU A 308 26.13 14.64 -19.99
C GLU A 308 25.67 14.10 -18.65
N VAL A 309 26.59 13.51 -17.87
CA VAL A 309 26.32 12.97 -16.55
C VAL A 309 27.24 13.64 -15.53
N LYS A 310 26.65 14.35 -14.57
CA LYS A 310 27.37 15.04 -13.48
C LYS A 310 26.82 14.66 -12.12
N ALA A 311 27.70 14.57 -11.12
CA ALA A 311 27.27 14.49 -9.73
C ALA A 311 26.81 15.86 -9.21
N VAL A 312 25.87 15.89 -8.27
CA VAL A 312 25.44 17.14 -7.60
C VAL A 312 26.65 17.86 -6.97
N GLU A 313 27.61 17.10 -6.44
CA GLU A 313 28.81 17.62 -5.77
C GLU A 313 29.82 18.28 -6.72
N GLU A 314 29.73 18.03 -8.03
CA GLU A 314 30.60 18.66 -9.04
C GLU A 314 30.21 20.13 -9.28
N TYR A 315 28.98 20.52 -8.91
CA TYR A 315 28.53 21.91 -8.97
C TYR A 315 29.03 22.68 -7.75
N THR A 316 30.23 23.25 -7.85
CA THR A 316 30.92 23.95 -6.74
C THR A 316 30.13 25.11 -6.13
N PHE A 317 29.20 25.71 -6.88
CA PHE A 317 28.30 26.74 -6.39
C PHE A 317 27.21 26.20 -5.44
N LEU A 318 26.86 24.91 -5.53
CA LEU A 318 25.89 24.23 -4.65
C LEU A 318 26.55 23.82 -3.32
N ASN A 319 26.92 24.81 -2.51
CA ASN A 319 27.45 24.59 -1.16
C ASN A 319 26.50 25.09 -0.06
N SER A 320 26.74 24.71 1.19
CA SER A 320 25.87 25.08 2.33
C SER A 320 25.86 26.57 2.65
N SER A 321 26.87 27.33 2.19
CA SER A 321 26.89 28.79 2.27
C SER A 321 25.92 29.44 1.28
N TYR A 322 25.75 28.83 0.09
CA TYR A 322 24.87 29.35 -0.97
C TYR A 322 23.43 28.85 -0.83
N VAL A 323 23.23 27.57 -0.48
CA VAL A 323 21.91 26.93 -0.45
C VAL A 323 21.46 26.67 1.00
N PRO A 324 20.49 27.44 1.54
CA PRO A 324 20.00 27.27 2.91
C PRO A 324 19.50 25.86 3.23
N VAL A 325 18.99 25.14 2.22
CA VAL A 325 18.50 23.76 2.35
C VAL A 325 19.63 22.79 2.64
N LEU A 326 20.80 22.95 2.02
CA LEU A 326 21.96 22.08 2.28
C LEU A 326 22.43 22.22 3.72
N LYS A 327 22.43 23.44 4.27
CA LYS A 327 22.69 23.69 5.70
C LYS A 327 21.69 22.99 6.63
N GLN A 328 20.42 22.90 6.21
CA GLN A 328 19.41 22.13 6.97
C GLN A 328 19.65 20.62 6.87
N LEU A 329 20.11 20.13 5.72
CA LEU A 329 20.37 18.72 5.43
C LEU A 329 21.60 18.13 6.14
N GLU A 330 22.47 18.97 6.69
CA GLU A 330 23.62 18.53 7.52
C GLU A 330 23.17 17.80 8.80
N SER A 331 21.91 17.95 9.23
CA SER A 331 21.37 17.11 10.32
C SER A 331 20.77 15.80 9.80
N ALA A 332 21.17 14.67 10.39
CA ALA A 332 20.70 13.33 10.02
C ALA A 332 19.16 13.16 10.12
N LYS A 333 18.49 13.96 10.96
CA LYS A 333 17.02 13.98 11.09
C LYS A 333 16.32 14.68 9.92
N LEU A 334 17.01 15.58 9.21
CA LEU A 334 16.49 16.37 8.08
C LEU A 334 16.72 15.71 6.73
N GLN A 335 17.69 14.81 6.57
CA GLN A 335 17.89 14.07 5.31
C GLN A 335 16.67 13.21 4.95
N LYS A 336 16.11 12.50 5.92
CA LYS A 336 14.91 11.64 5.74
C LYS A 336 13.67 12.41 5.20
N PHE A 337 13.64 13.72 5.39
CA PHE A 337 12.51 14.62 5.10
C PHE A 337 12.50 15.17 3.67
N TYR A 338 13.67 15.43 3.08
CA TYR A 338 13.76 15.98 1.73
C TYR A 338 13.74 14.91 0.65
N PHE A 339 14.25 13.71 0.92
CA PHE A 339 14.29 12.60 -0.03
C PHE A 339 12.96 11.82 -0.12
N GLU A 340 11.83 12.41 0.26
CA GLU A 340 10.53 11.73 0.27
C GLU A 340 9.87 11.62 -1.11
N ASN A 341 10.27 12.40 -2.12
CA ASN A 341 9.68 12.37 -3.46
C ASN A 341 10.75 12.46 -4.56
N ARG A 342 11.22 11.31 -5.04
CA ARG A 342 11.94 11.22 -6.33
C ARG A 342 10.94 10.94 -7.44
N ALA A 343 10.77 11.91 -8.32
CA ALA A 343 9.93 11.81 -9.51
C ALA A 343 10.71 11.09 -10.61
N GLU A 344 10.07 10.11 -11.25
CA GLU A 344 10.65 9.36 -12.36
C GLU A 344 9.54 9.21 -13.41
N ASN A 345 9.74 9.86 -14.56
CA ASN A 345 8.76 9.90 -15.64
C ASN A 345 9.18 8.99 -16.78
N ALA A 346 8.33 8.85 -17.79
CA ALA A 346 8.69 8.37 -19.11
C ALA A 346 7.96 9.22 -20.15
N THR A 347 8.53 9.40 -21.33
CA THR A 347 7.78 10.03 -22.42
C THR A 347 6.91 8.99 -23.10
N LYS A 348 5.82 9.44 -23.74
CA LYS A 348 4.83 8.57 -24.37
C LYS A 348 4.63 8.97 -25.83
N ASP A 349 5.25 8.21 -26.73
CA ASP A 349 5.01 8.16 -28.19
C ASP A 349 4.74 9.52 -28.89
N LYS A 350 5.32 10.62 -28.39
CA LYS A 350 5.15 11.99 -28.89
C LYS A 350 6.46 12.77 -28.81
N ASP A 351 6.63 13.65 -29.78
CA ASP A 351 7.74 14.60 -29.82
C ASP A 351 7.52 15.73 -28.79
N LEU A 352 8.54 16.01 -27.99
CA LEU A 352 8.53 17.06 -26.96
C LEU A 352 8.97 18.43 -27.48
N THR A 353 9.58 18.50 -28.67
CA THR A 353 10.03 19.76 -29.28
C THR A 353 8.98 20.89 -29.28
N PRO A 354 7.67 20.64 -29.50
CA PRO A 354 6.70 21.74 -29.48
C PRO A 354 6.55 22.43 -28.11
N LEU A 355 7.04 21.85 -27.00
CA LEU A 355 7.09 22.52 -25.69
C LEU A 355 7.90 23.82 -25.73
N TRP A 356 9.00 23.88 -26.49
CA TRP A 356 9.85 25.07 -26.61
C TRP A 356 9.19 26.21 -27.39
N ARG A 357 8.05 25.95 -28.05
CA ARG A 357 7.28 26.94 -28.80
C ARG A 357 6.06 27.43 -28.03
N ILE A 358 5.82 26.92 -26.83
CA ILE A 358 4.72 27.39 -25.99
C ILE A 358 5.04 28.81 -25.54
N ASP A 359 4.12 29.73 -25.82
CA ASP A 359 4.17 31.07 -25.22
C ASP A 359 4.08 30.92 -23.70
N MET A 360 5.06 31.43 -22.95
CA MET A 360 5.08 31.32 -21.49
C MET A 360 4.23 32.40 -20.81
N ASP A 361 3.61 33.33 -21.54
CA ASP A 361 2.88 34.50 -21.01
C ASP A 361 3.73 35.33 -20.02
N GLY A 362 5.04 35.39 -20.27
CA GLY A 362 6.02 36.01 -19.37
C GLY A 362 6.20 35.29 -18.02
N LYS A 363 5.68 34.07 -17.86
CA LYS A 363 5.85 33.23 -16.66
C LYS A 363 7.18 32.48 -16.71
N VAL A 364 7.68 32.12 -15.52
CA VAL A 364 8.99 31.47 -15.37
C VAL A 364 8.90 29.95 -15.48
N ASN A 365 7.82 29.37 -14.94
CA ASN A 365 7.55 27.94 -14.97
C ASN A 365 6.31 27.65 -15.82
N ALA A 366 6.27 26.52 -16.52
CA ALA A 366 5.04 25.96 -17.05
C ALA A 366 4.90 24.49 -16.64
N ALA A 367 3.73 24.16 -16.09
CA ALA A 367 3.46 22.85 -15.52
C ALA A 367 1.99 22.46 -15.68
N VAL A 368 1.72 21.16 -15.75
CA VAL A 368 0.34 20.67 -15.72
C VAL A 368 -0.21 20.75 -14.30
N GLU A 369 -1.38 21.36 -14.19
CA GLU A 369 -2.15 21.44 -12.96
C GLU A 369 -2.70 20.08 -12.54
N THR A 370 -2.55 19.75 -11.25
CA THR A 370 -2.88 18.42 -10.70
C THR A 370 -4.16 18.41 -9.86
N CYS A 371 -4.82 19.55 -9.68
CA CYS A 371 -6.01 19.64 -8.85
C CYS A 371 -7.25 18.99 -9.48
N PHE A 372 -8.04 18.36 -8.63
CA PHE A 372 -9.36 17.83 -8.97
C PHE A 372 -10.32 18.09 -7.79
N GLY A 373 -11.40 18.82 -8.00
CA GLY A 373 -12.30 19.19 -6.92
C GLY A 373 -11.55 19.92 -5.79
N SER A 374 -11.57 19.40 -4.57
CA SER A 374 -10.79 19.93 -3.43
C SER A 374 -9.37 19.35 -3.29
N PHE A 375 -9.00 18.37 -4.12
CA PHE A 375 -7.72 17.68 -4.07
C PHE A 375 -6.60 18.48 -4.76
N HIS A 376 -5.36 18.31 -4.28
CA HIS A 376 -4.15 18.94 -4.82
C HIS A 376 -4.27 20.47 -4.97
N ARG A 377 -4.90 21.12 -3.99
CA ARG A 377 -4.90 22.59 -3.88
C ARG A 377 -3.84 23.05 -2.89
N TYR A 378 -3.43 24.31 -2.98
CA TYR A 378 -2.42 24.89 -2.09
C TYR A 378 -2.73 24.69 -0.59
N ALA A 379 -4.02 24.71 -0.22
CA ALA A 379 -4.49 24.42 1.16
C ALA A 379 -4.05 23.06 1.72
N GLN A 380 -3.69 22.09 0.87
CA GLN A 380 -3.20 20.78 1.32
C GLN A 380 -1.69 20.78 1.63
N TYR A 381 -0.95 21.77 1.12
CA TYR A 381 0.50 21.82 1.17
C TYR A 381 1.03 22.88 2.14
N LEU A 382 0.32 23.99 2.29
CA LEU A 382 0.73 25.13 3.10
C LEU A 382 -0.17 25.32 4.34
N ASN A 383 0.39 25.92 5.38
CA ASN A 383 -0.31 26.21 6.62
C ASN A 383 -1.04 27.57 6.54
N PHE A 384 -2.31 27.54 6.16
CA PHE A 384 -3.16 28.75 6.06
C PHE A 384 -3.60 29.34 7.40
N SER A 385 -3.29 28.68 8.54
CA SER A 385 -3.41 29.31 9.85
C SER A 385 -2.34 30.37 10.08
N HIS A 386 -1.23 30.33 9.33
CA HIS A 386 -0.14 31.29 9.43
C HIS A 386 -0.44 32.55 8.59
N PRO A 387 -0.38 33.76 9.16
CA PRO A 387 -0.76 35.00 8.47
C PRO A 387 0.06 35.25 7.18
N LEU A 388 1.37 35.00 7.20
CA LEU A 388 2.23 35.14 6.01
C LEU A 388 1.76 34.33 4.79
N ILE A 389 1.13 33.16 5.00
CA ILE A 389 0.59 32.32 3.92
C ILE A 389 -0.79 32.82 3.51
N ARG A 390 -1.67 33.02 4.49
CA ARG A 390 -3.06 33.43 4.27
C ARG A 390 -3.17 34.75 3.51
N ASP A 391 -2.29 35.70 3.81
CA ASP A 391 -2.39 37.05 3.27
C ASP A 391 -1.76 37.18 1.87
N LYS A 392 -0.90 36.23 1.47
CA LYS A 392 -0.18 36.24 0.17
C LYS A 392 -0.70 35.22 -0.85
N ILE A 393 -1.33 34.13 -0.39
CA ILE A 393 -1.63 32.96 -1.23
C ILE A 393 -3.11 32.63 -1.16
N ASN A 394 -3.70 32.28 -2.30
CA ASN A 394 -5.07 31.78 -2.34
C ASN A 394 -5.11 30.28 -1.97
N PRO A 395 -5.83 29.86 -0.91
CA PRO A 395 -5.93 28.45 -0.53
C PRO A 395 -6.57 27.58 -1.62
N LYS A 396 -7.39 28.18 -2.47
CA LYS A 396 -8.06 27.51 -3.58
C LYS A 396 -7.20 27.42 -4.84
N ALA A 397 -6.00 28.01 -4.88
CA ALA A 397 -5.12 27.87 -6.04
C ALA A 397 -4.81 26.40 -6.34
N CYS A 398 -4.75 26.06 -7.62
CA CYS A 398 -4.45 24.71 -8.09
C CYS A 398 -2.96 24.44 -7.96
N ALA A 399 -2.57 23.30 -7.38
CA ALA A 399 -1.17 22.91 -7.34
C ALA A 399 -0.77 22.12 -8.59
N TRP A 400 0.50 22.16 -8.93
CA TRP A 400 1.15 21.35 -9.97
C TRP A 400 2.18 20.42 -9.32
N ALA A 401 2.87 19.60 -10.11
CA ALA A 401 3.88 18.66 -9.61
C ALA A 401 5.22 18.80 -10.35
N PHE A 402 6.34 18.55 -9.66
CA PHE A 402 7.69 18.61 -10.23
C PHE A 402 7.97 17.59 -11.34
N GLY A 403 7.09 16.61 -11.55
CA GLY A 403 7.30 15.52 -12.51
C GLY A 403 7.76 16.00 -13.88
N MET A 404 7.09 16.99 -14.46
CA MET A 404 7.47 17.53 -15.76
C MET A 404 7.16 19.02 -15.75
N ASN A 405 8.17 19.84 -16.02
CA ASN A 405 8.10 21.29 -15.96
C ASN A 405 8.98 21.88 -17.06
N MET A 406 8.55 23.02 -17.61
CA MET A 406 9.34 23.85 -18.50
C MET A 406 9.75 25.12 -17.74
N PHE A 407 11.04 25.47 -17.79
CA PHE A 407 11.55 26.67 -17.13
C PHE A 407 12.19 27.62 -18.12
N ASP A 408 11.75 28.86 -18.12
CA ASP A 408 12.45 29.96 -18.78
C ASP A 408 13.56 30.47 -17.84
N LEU A 409 14.81 30.13 -18.18
CA LEU A 409 15.97 30.47 -17.36
C LEU A 409 16.32 31.97 -17.40
N ASP A 410 15.94 32.69 -18.46
CA ASP A 410 16.14 34.14 -18.52
C ASP A 410 15.12 34.85 -17.64
N ALA A 411 13.85 34.45 -17.71
CA ALA A 411 12.83 34.93 -16.79
C ALA A 411 13.18 34.56 -15.34
N TRP A 412 13.70 33.36 -15.07
CA TRP A 412 14.16 32.96 -13.75
C TRP A 412 15.19 33.93 -13.17
N ARG A 413 16.20 34.31 -13.97
CA ARG A 413 17.24 35.26 -13.56
C ARG A 413 16.68 36.67 -13.38
N ARG A 414 15.82 37.14 -14.29
CA ARG A 414 15.20 38.47 -14.21
C ARG A 414 14.32 38.63 -12.98
N GLU A 415 13.51 37.61 -12.68
CA GLU A 415 12.58 37.60 -11.54
C GLU A 415 13.23 37.17 -10.21
N LYS A 416 14.52 36.83 -10.20
CA LYS A 416 15.29 36.46 -9.00
C LYS A 416 14.64 35.32 -8.19
N LEU A 417 14.20 34.28 -8.88
CA LEU A 417 13.47 33.18 -8.22
C LEU A 417 14.33 32.35 -7.28
N THR A 418 15.66 32.31 -7.48
CA THR A 418 16.58 31.67 -6.53
C THR A 418 16.52 32.34 -5.16
N GLU A 419 16.48 33.67 -5.14
CA GLU A 419 16.40 34.49 -3.94
C GLU A 419 15.05 34.31 -3.25
N GLU A 420 13.95 34.28 -4.01
CA GLU A 420 12.60 34.01 -3.49
C GLU A 420 12.52 32.61 -2.87
N TYR A 421 13.08 31.59 -3.53
CA TYR A 421 13.19 30.23 -2.99
C TYR A 421 13.96 30.21 -1.67
N HIS A 422 15.11 30.88 -1.61
CA HIS A 422 15.91 30.98 -0.38
C HIS A 422 15.19 31.74 0.73
N TYR A 423 14.44 32.79 0.39
CA TYR A 423 13.62 33.56 1.33
C TYR A 423 12.60 32.65 2.03
N TRP A 424 11.79 31.91 1.27
CA TRP A 424 10.79 31.00 1.82
C TRP A 424 11.41 29.88 2.66
N GLN A 425 12.51 29.29 2.19
CA GLN A 425 13.20 28.23 2.92
C GLN A 425 13.80 28.71 4.25
N LYS A 426 14.24 29.98 4.32
CA LYS A 426 14.71 30.60 5.58
C LYS A 426 13.56 30.86 6.54
N LEU A 427 12.41 31.31 6.04
CA LEU A 427 11.24 31.56 6.88
C LEU A 427 10.61 30.28 7.45
N ASN A 428 10.68 29.16 6.72
CA ASN A 428 10.14 27.89 7.18
C ASN A 428 11.16 27.03 7.98
N GLN A 429 12.20 27.62 8.57
CA GLN A 429 13.19 26.87 9.37
C GLN A 429 12.55 26.14 10.56
N ASP A 430 11.52 26.73 11.17
CA ASP A 430 10.75 26.16 12.27
C ASP A 430 9.59 25.25 11.81
N ARG A 431 9.39 25.12 10.50
CA ARG A 431 8.35 24.30 9.84
C ARG A 431 6.92 24.73 10.14
N THR A 432 6.72 26.02 10.40
CA THR A 432 5.39 26.57 10.66
C THR A 432 4.61 26.89 9.39
N LEU A 433 5.27 27.17 8.26
CA LEU A 433 4.64 27.51 6.98
C LEU A 433 4.21 26.27 6.18
N TRP A 434 5.01 25.19 6.22
CA TRP A 434 4.62 23.87 5.71
C TRP A 434 5.36 22.76 6.44
N LYS A 435 4.75 21.57 6.45
CA LYS A 435 5.24 20.44 7.24
C LYS A 435 6.43 19.73 6.61
N SER A 436 6.30 19.19 5.39
CA SER A 436 7.34 18.39 4.72
C SER A 436 7.24 18.32 3.20
N GLY A 437 8.33 17.88 2.57
CA GLY A 437 8.44 17.64 1.13
C GLY A 437 9.10 18.78 0.35
N THR A 438 9.46 18.48 -0.90
CA THR A 438 10.07 19.41 -1.85
C THR A 438 9.04 20.23 -2.63
N LEU A 439 7.80 19.72 -2.75
CA LEU A 439 6.75 20.38 -3.53
C LEU A 439 6.28 21.72 -2.91
N PRO A 440 6.00 21.83 -1.60
CA PRO A 440 5.55 23.10 -1.01
C PRO A 440 6.48 24.30 -1.28
N PRO A 441 7.81 24.21 -1.09
CA PRO A 441 8.69 25.35 -1.40
C PRO A 441 8.72 25.68 -2.90
N GLY A 442 8.52 24.71 -3.79
CA GLY A 442 8.29 24.99 -5.22
C GLY A 442 7.01 25.79 -5.45
N LEU A 443 5.88 25.27 -4.99
CA LEU A 443 4.57 25.89 -5.19
C LEU A 443 4.52 27.34 -4.71
N ILE A 444 5.12 27.64 -3.57
CA ILE A 444 5.14 28.99 -3.02
C ILE A 444 6.07 29.93 -3.79
N THR A 445 7.26 29.46 -4.20
CA THR A 445 8.22 30.26 -4.99
C THR A 445 7.67 30.64 -6.35
N PHE A 446 6.99 29.73 -7.04
CA PHE A 446 6.41 30.01 -8.37
C PHE A 446 4.94 30.43 -8.30
N TYR A 447 4.44 30.81 -7.13
CA TYR A 447 3.07 31.31 -7.00
C TYR A 447 2.90 32.56 -7.89
N SER A 448 1.88 32.55 -8.75
CA SER A 448 1.64 33.56 -9.80
C SER A 448 2.67 33.64 -10.95
N SER A 449 3.76 32.87 -10.89
CA SER A 449 4.82 32.80 -11.92
C SER A 449 4.83 31.46 -12.68
N THR A 450 3.75 30.67 -12.54
CA THR A 450 3.54 29.40 -13.25
C THR A 450 2.44 29.55 -14.31
N LYS A 451 2.71 29.13 -15.54
CA LYS A 451 1.71 28.92 -16.61
C LYS A 451 1.15 27.49 -16.51
N SER A 452 -0.18 27.38 -16.55
CA SER A 452 -0.84 26.07 -16.61
C SER A 452 -0.72 25.51 -18.03
N LEU A 453 -0.25 24.27 -18.13
CA LEU A 453 -0.19 23.50 -19.37
C LEU A 453 -1.44 22.62 -19.53
N ASP A 454 -1.82 22.37 -20.78
CA ASP A 454 -2.88 21.41 -21.10
C ASP A 454 -2.55 20.01 -20.56
N LYS A 455 -3.57 19.29 -20.07
CA LYS A 455 -3.40 17.96 -19.44
C LYS A 455 -2.79 16.92 -20.38
N SER A 456 -2.93 17.09 -21.70
CA SER A 456 -2.29 16.26 -22.71
C SER A 456 -0.76 16.30 -22.65
N TRP A 457 -0.15 17.31 -22.02
CA TRP A 457 1.31 17.37 -21.88
C TRP A 457 1.85 16.39 -20.84
N HIS A 458 1.11 16.16 -19.76
CA HIS A 458 1.60 15.39 -18.63
C HIS A 458 0.47 14.69 -17.87
N VAL A 459 0.48 13.36 -17.92
CA VAL A 459 -0.43 12.51 -17.14
C VAL A 459 0.33 11.91 -15.97
N LEU A 460 -0.19 12.11 -14.76
CA LEU A 460 0.37 11.63 -13.52
C LEU A 460 -0.54 10.61 -12.83
N GLY A 461 0.06 9.81 -11.96
CA GLY A 461 -0.59 8.89 -11.05
C GLY A 461 -0.42 7.44 -11.43
N LEU A 462 0.43 7.10 -12.42
CA LEU A 462 0.57 5.72 -12.89
C LEU A 462 1.23 4.80 -11.84
N GLY A 463 1.77 5.35 -10.74
CA GLY A 463 2.30 4.57 -9.62
C GLY A 463 1.38 4.49 -8.39
N TYR A 464 0.12 4.95 -8.46
CA TYR A 464 -0.88 4.76 -7.38
C TYR A 464 -2.35 4.80 -7.81
N ASN A 465 -2.69 5.30 -9.00
CA ASN A 465 -4.06 5.46 -9.46
C ASN A 465 -4.40 4.41 -10.56
N PRO A 466 -5.15 3.35 -10.21
CA PRO A 466 -5.54 2.32 -11.18
C PRO A 466 -6.59 2.79 -12.19
N SER A 467 -7.18 3.96 -12.00
CA SER A 467 -8.37 4.41 -12.74
C SER A 467 -8.03 5.34 -13.92
N ILE A 468 -6.75 5.58 -14.21
CA ILE A 468 -6.33 6.41 -15.34
C ILE A 468 -6.63 5.64 -16.63
N SER A 469 -7.41 6.25 -17.52
CA SER A 469 -7.82 5.60 -18.76
C SER A 469 -6.64 5.47 -19.74
N MET A 470 -6.64 4.41 -20.55
CA MET A 470 -5.64 4.27 -21.61
C MET A 470 -5.79 5.36 -22.68
N ASP A 471 -6.99 5.93 -22.88
CA ASP A 471 -7.21 7.03 -23.81
C ASP A 471 -6.50 8.31 -23.35
N GLU A 472 -6.58 8.63 -22.06
CA GLU A 472 -5.84 9.74 -21.46
C GLU A 472 -4.33 9.52 -21.57
N ILE A 473 -3.87 8.29 -21.31
CA ILE A 473 -2.45 7.89 -21.47
C ILE A 473 -2.00 8.01 -22.93
N ASN A 474 -2.80 7.57 -23.90
CA ASN A 474 -2.46 7.63 -25.33
C ASN A 474 -2.51 9.07 -25.85
N GLY A 475 -3.34 9.92 -25.26
CA GLY A 475 -3.39 11.35 -25.53
C GLY A 475 -2.23 12.14 -24.91
N ALA A 476 -1.47 11.55 -23.99
CA ALA A 476 -0.40 12.24 -23.26
C ALA A 476 0.91 12.33 -24.05
N ALA A 477 1.71 13.38 -23.80
CA ALA A 477 3.10 13.47 -24.26
C ALA A 477 4.08 12.88 -23.24
N VAL A 478 3.82 13.08 -21.95
CA VAL A 478 4.63 12.54 -20.85
C VAL A 478 3.73 11.81 -19.87
N ILE A 479 4.15 10.63 -19.44
CA ILE A 479 3.49 9.83 -18.40
C ILE A 479 4.39 9.73 -17.17
N HIS A 480 3.79 9.87 -15.99
CA HIS A 480 4.52 9.91 -14.73
C HIS A 480 4.09 8.78 -13.81
N PHE A 481 5.05 7.91 -13.48
CA PHE A 481 4.91 6.81 -12.53
C PHE A 481 5.17 7.30 -11.09
N ASN A 482 4.57 8.43 -10.69
CA ASN A 482 4.62 8.88 -9.30
C ASN A 482 3.80 7.96 -8.40
N GLY A 483 4.31 7.77 -7.17
CA GLY A 483 3.73 6.88 -6.17
C GLY A 483 4.66 5.75 -5.77
N ASN A 484 4.07 4.78 -5.07
CA ASN A 484 4.80 3.67 -4.47
C ASN A 484 4.86 2.43 -5.39
N MET A 485 4.07 2.38 -6.46
CA MET A 485 3.96 1.23 -7.37
C MET A 485 4.67 1.50 -8.71
N LYS A 486 5.93 1.95 -8.63
CA LYS A 486 6.76 2.27 -9.79
C LYS A 486 7.09 1.02 -10.62
N PRO A 487 7.30 1.12 -11.96
CA PRO A 487 7.32 -0.03 -12.86
C PRO A 487 8.50 -1.02 -12.67
N TRP A 488 9.59 -0.58 -12.04
CA TRP A 488 10.74 -1.43 -11.68
C TRP A 488 10.64 -2.06 -10.27
N LEU A 489 9.50 -1.89 -9.58
CA LEU A 489 9.24 -2.51 -8.28
C LEU A 489 8.35 -3.75 -8.46
N ASP A 490 8.49 -4.74 -7.57
CA ASP A 490 7.65 -5.94 -7.59
C ASP A 490 6.16 -5.63 -7.34
N ILE A 491 5.87 -4.49 -6.72
CA ILE A 491 4.52 -3.99 -6.45
C ILE A 491 3.97 -3.09 -7.57
N ALA A 492 4.63 -3.06 -8.73
CA ALA A 492 4.22 -2.27 -9.88
C ALA A 492 2.78 -2.57 -10.32
N MET A 493 2.12 -1.56 -10.88
CA MET A 493 0.81 -1.75 -11.51
C MET A 493 0.98 -2.44 -12.86
N ASN A 494 0.69 -3.73 -12.91
CA ASN A 494 0.85 -4.57 -14.12
C ASN A 494 0.22 -3.95 -15.38
N GLN A 495 -0.93 -3.29 -15.24
CA GLN A 495 -1.63 -2.64 -16.35
C GLN A 495 -0.81 -1.55 -17.05
N TYR A 496 0.07 -0.84 -16.34
CA TYR A 496 0.88 0.25 -16.91
C TYR A 496 2.34 -0.13 -17.14
N LYS A 497 2.80 -1.26 -16.58
CA LYS A 497 4.21 -1.68 -16.62
C LYS A 497 4.78 -1.72 -18.05
N HIS A 498 4.00 -2.23 -19.00
CA HIS A 498 4.39 -2.36 -20.41
C HIS A 498 4.76 -1.02 -21.09
N LEU A 499 4.21 0.10 -20.61
CA LEU A 499 4.50 1.43 -21.15
C LEU A 499 5.95 1.86 -20.86
N TRP A 500 6.52 1.35 -19.78
CA TRP A 500 7.88 1.62 -19.35
C TRP A 500 8.85 0.54 -19.82
N SER A 501 8.51 -0.75 -19.64
CA SER A 501 9.40 -1.87 -19.99
C SER A 501 9.81 -1.88 -21.46
N LYS A 502 8.98 -1.35 -22.38
CA LYS A 502 9.30 -1.30 -23.82
C LYS A 502 10.52 -0.44 -24.19
N TYR A 503 10.94 0.48 -23.30
CA TYR A 503 12.11 1.34 -23.49
C TYR A 503 13.34 0.87 -22.70
N VAL A 504 13.20 -0.23 -21.95
CA VAL A 504 14.33 -0.85 -21.26
C VAL A 504 15.05 -1.75 -22.24
N ASP A 505 16.36 -1.60 -22.33
CA ASP A 505 17.19 -2.46 -23.15
C ASP A 505 17.37 -3.83 -22.49
N GLY A 506 16.61 -4.82 -22.97
CA GLY A 506 16.69 -6.20 -22.51
C GLY A 506 17.90 -6.98 -23.03
N ASP A 507 18.58 -6.48 -24.06
CA ASP A 507 19.77 -7.11 -24.65
C ASP A 507 21.05 -6.67 -23.92
N MET A 508 20.97 -5.60 -23.13
CA MET A 508 22.08 -5.14 -22.33
C MET A 508 22.52 -6.18 -21.31
N VAL A 509 23.78 -6.61 -21.41
CA VAL A 509 24.36 -7.70 -20.61
C VAL A 509 24.15 -7.53 -19.10
N PHE A 510 24.23 -6.30 -18.58
CA PHE A 510 24.06 -6.03 -17.16
C PHE A 510 22.61 -6.17 -16.70
N VAL A 511 21.64 -5.86 -17.56
CA VAL A 511 20.21 -6.02 -17.29
C VAL A 511 19.87 -7.51 -17.17
N GLN A 512 20.38 -8.32 -18.10
CA GLN A 512 20.23 -9.77 -18.11
C GLN A 512 20.90 -10.41 -16.89
N MET A 513 22.16 -10.06 -16.59
CA MET A 513 22.91 -10.61 -15.46
C MET A 513 22.30 -10.30 -14.09
N CYS A 514 21.53 -9.22 -13.98
CA CYS A 514 20.87 -8.81 -12.74
C CYS A 514 19.41 -9.24 -12.64
N ASN A 515 18.93 -10.08 -13.56
CA ASN A 515 17.54 -10.55 -13.63
C ASN A 515 16.55 -9.39 -13.45
N PHE A 516 16.79 -8.30 -14.18
CA PHE A 516 15.85 -7.19 -14.16
C PHE A 516 14.54 -7.66 -14.77
N GLY A 517 13.51 -7.81 -13.93
CA GLY A 517 12.22 -8.38 -14.32
C GLY A 517 11.48 -7.47 -15.29
N LEU A 518 11.73 -7.64 -16.59
CA LEU A 518 10.99 -6.98 -17.66
C LEU A 518 9.52 -7.38 -17.68
#